data_AF-A0A382UQC0-F1
#
_entry.id   AF-A0A382UQC0-F1
#
_cell.length_a   1.000
_cell.length_b   1.000
_cell.length_c   1.000
_cell.angle_alpha   90.00
_cell.angle_beta   90.00
_cell.angle_gamma   90.00
#
_symmetry.space_group_name_H-M   'P 1'
#
loop_
_entity.id
_entity.type
_entity.pdbx_description
1 polymer ?
#
loop_
_entity_poly.entity_id
_entity_poly.type
_entity_poly.pdbx_seq_one_letter_code
_entity_poly.pdbx_strand_id
1 'polypeptide(L)' 'MDTGITNFDDAYYAQKAKEILDSGSFWLITQAGEPAMDNPPLPFWLTALAFSLFGVSSYSAIFFSALFATGIVLM' A
#
# COMPACT_ATOMS: atom_id res chain seq x y z
N MET A 1 -2.67 -12.48 15.32
CA MET A 1 -4.02 -12.41 14.71
C MET A 1 -4.10 -11.04 14.07
N ASP A 2 -4.32 -10.98 12.76
CA ASP A 2 -4.35 -9.71 12.04
C ASP A 2 -5.65 -8.98 12.39
N THR A 3 -5.57 -7.86 13.10
CA THR A 3 -6.72 -7.09 13.60
C THR A 3 -7.31 -6.15 12.55
N GLY A 4 -6.74 -6.14 11.34
CA GLY A 4 -7.05 -5.16 10.31
C GLY A 4 -6.43 -3.79 10.59
N ILE A 5 -6.56 -2.89 9.62
CA ILE A 5 -6.04 -1.53 9.70
C ILE A 5 -7.09 -0.65 10.39
N THR A 6 -6.74 -0.09 11.55
CA THR A 6 -7.64 0.75 12.36
C THR A 6 -7.50 2.24 12.06
N ASN A 7 -6.37 2.67 11.52
CA ASN A 7 -6.14 4.05 11.11
C ASN A 7 -6.78 4.30 9.75
N PHE A 8 -7.53 5.39 9.64
CA PHE A 8 -8.20 5.78 8.40
C PHE A 8 -7.20 6.00 7.26
N ASP A 9 -6.11 6.71 7.50
CA ASP A 9 -5.14 7.04 6.45
C ASP A 9 -4.41 5.79 5.94
N ASP A 10 -4.05 4.88 6.86
CA ASP A 10 -3.41 3.62 6.50
C ASP A 10 -4.35 2.75 5.66
N ALA A 11 -5.65 2.71 6.01
CA ALA A 11 -6.65 1.98 5.27
C ALA A 11 -6.93 2.62 3.90
N TYR A 12 -6.93 3.95 3.84
CA TYR A 12 -7.09 4.76 2.62
C TYR A 12 -5.98 4.43 1.61
N TYR A 13 -4.73 4.43 2.04
CA TYR A 13 -3.60 4.13 1.18
C TYR A 13 -3.48 2.63 0.83
N ALA A 14 -3.80 1.75 1.78
CA ALA A 14 -3.88 0.31 1.52
C ALA A 14 -4.96 -0.01 0.47
N GLN A 15 -6.11 0.68 0.51
CA GLN A 15 -7.16 0.49 -0.48
C GLN A 15 -6.71 0.93 -1.88
N LYS A 16 -6.04 2.08 -2.03
CA LYS A 16 -5.44 2.51 -3.31
C LYS A 16 -4.45 1.49 -3.84
N ALA A 17 -3.55 1.00 -2.99
CA ALA A 17 -2.57 -0.02 -3.38
C ALA A 17 -3.23 -1.35 -3.80
N LYS A 18 -4.31 -1.75 -3.12
CA LYS A 18 -5.10 -2.91 -3.49
C LYS A 18 -5.75 -2.74 -4.86
N GLU A 19 -6.32 -1.58 -5.15
CA GLU A 19 -6.94 -1.31 -6.46
C GLU A 19 -5.90 -1.26 -7.60
N ILE A 20 -4.68 -0.78 -7.33
CA ILE A 20 -3.56 -0.88 -8.29
C ILE A 20 -3.22 -2.35 -8.58
N LEU A 21 -3.17 -3.19 -7.54
CA LEU A 21 -2.92 -4.62 -7.69
C LEU A 21 -4.05 -5.32 -8.48
N ASP A 22 -5.30 -5.03 -8.15
CA ASP A 22 -6.48 -5.63 -8.78
C ASP A 22 -6.65 -5.19 -10.25
N SER A 23 -6.38 -3.91 -10.54
CA SER A 23 -6.51 -3.34 -11.91
C SER A 23 -5.30 -3.58 -12.80
N GLY A 24 -4.12 -3.80 -12.21
CA GLY A 24 -2.84 -3.82 -12.93
C GLY A 24 -2.41 -2.46 -13.49
N SER A 25 -3.14 -1.38 -13.18
CA SER A 25 -2.85 -0.04 -13.67
C SER A 25 -2.00 0.73 -12.67
N PHE A 26 -0.73 0.93 -13.01
CA PHE A 26 0.19 1.71 -12.17
C PHE A 26 -0.05 3.22 -12.25
N TRP A 27 -0.68 3.69 -13.33
CA TRP A 27 -0.87 5.11 -13.59
C TRP A 27 -2.27 5.60 -13.20
N LEU A 28 -3.30 4.79 -13.45
CA LEU A 28 -4.65 5.12 -13.05
C LEU A 28 -4.87 4.68 -11.61
N ILE A 29 -4.52 5.54 -10.66
CA ILE A 29 -4.80 5.31 -9.25
C ILE A 29 -6.28 5.58 -9.01
N THR A 30 -6.99 4.58 -8.50
CA THR A 30 -8.37 4.69 -8.07
C THR A 30 -8.49 4.48 -6.56
N GLN A 31 -9.59 5.00 -6.02
CA GLN A 31 -10.04 4.71 -4.69
C GLN A 31 -11.55 4.54 -4.70
N ALA A 32 -12.02 3.41 -4.17
CA ALA A 32 -13.43 3.01 -4.21
C ALA A 32 -14.01 3.05 -5.64
N GLY A 33 -13.17 2.79 -6.66
CA GLY A 33 -13.55 2.84 -8.07
C GLY A 33 -13.48 4.22 -8.73
N GLU A 34 -13.20 5.30 -7.98
CA GLU A 34 -13.08 6.65 -8.52
C GLU A 34 -11.60 7.07 -8.68
N PRO A 35 -11.21 7.80 -9.75
CA PRO A 35 -9.84 8.28 -9.91
C PRO A 35 -9.39 9.18 -8.75
N ALA A 36 -8.26 8.86 -8.13
CA ALA A 36 -7.75 9.54 -6.93
C ALA A 36 -6.23 9.76 -7.00
N MET A 37 -5.79 10.67 -7.88
CA MET A 37 -4.39 10.95 -8.21
C MET A 37 -3.76 12.10 -7.38
N ASP A 38 -4.26 12.34 -6.19
CA ASP A 38 -3.83 13.48 -5.34
C ASP A 38 -2.45 13.26 -4.70
N ASN A 39 -1.93 12.03 -4.75
CA ASN A 39 -0.71 11.61 -4.07
C ASN A 39 0.29 11.03 -5.08
N PRO A 40 1.61 11.18 -4.84
CA PRO A 40 2.62 10.54 -5.66
C PRO A 40 2.46 9.00 -5.60
N PRO A 41 2.70 8.29 -6.72
CA PRO A 41 2.28 6.89 -6.86
C PRO A 41 3.22 5.87 -6.20
N LEU A 42 4.47 6.26 -5.92
CA LEU A 42 5.53 5.37 -5.46
C LEU A 42 5.15 4.56 -4.20
N PRO A 43 4.59 5.16 -3.13
CA PRO A 43 4.19 4.39 -1.94
C PRO A 43 3.17 3.31 -2.28
N PHE A 44 2.21 3.59 -3.17
CA PHE A 44 1.19 2.62 -3.55
C PHE A 44 1.75 1.49 -4.39
N TRP A 45 2.72 1.76 -5.28
CA TRP A 45 3.40 0.72 -6.04
C TRP A 45 4.16 -0.25 -5.14
N LEU A 46 4.87 0.27 -4.15
CA LEU A 46 5.57 -0.55 -3.17
C LEU A 46 4.58 -1.37 -2.33
N THR A 47 3.51 -0.76 -1.83
CA THR A 47 2.48 -1.48 -1.07
C THR A 47 1.76 -2.53 -1.92
N ALA A 48 1.46 -2.23 -3.19
CA ALA A 48 0.87 -3.18 -4.14
C ALA A 48 1.81 -4.36 -4.41
N LEU A 49 3.12 -4.10 -4.54
CA LEU A 49 4.14 -5.13 -4.65
C LEU A 49 4.17 -6.01 -3.39
N ALA A 50 4.13 -5.43 -2.19
CA ALA A 50 4.06 -6.20 -0.94
C ALA A 50 2.79 -7.06 -0.87
N PHE A 51 1.65 -6.53 -1.32
CA PHE A 51 0.40 -7.29 -1.43
C PHE A 51 0.51 -8.44 -2.44
N SER A 52 1.20 -8.27 -3.56
CA SER A 52 1.43 -9.35 -4.52
C SER A 52 2.32 -10.48 -3.98
N LEU A 53 3.28 -10.15 -3.09
CA LEU A 53 4.25 -11.11 -2.55
C LEU A 53 3.73 -11.85 -1.31
N PHE A 54 3.00 -11.15 -0.44
CA PHE A 54 2.61 -11.66 0.88
C PHE A 54 1.09 -11.77 1.07
N GLY A 55 0.30 -11.36 0.08
CA GLY A 55 -1.15 -11.23 0.19
C GLY A 55 -1.58 -9.91 0.85
N VAL A 56 -2.87 -9.58 0.73
CA VAL A 56 -3.45 -8.36 1.32
C VAL A 56 -3.66 -8.58 2.83
N SER A 57 -2.92 -7.85 3.65
CA SER A 57 -2.93 -7.97 5.11
C SER A 57 -2.43 -6.66 5.74
N SER A 58 -2.62 -6.47 7.04
CA SER A 58 -2.07 -5.26 7.70
C SER A 58 -0.54 -5.31 7.77
N TYR A 59 0.04 -6.51 7.82
CA TYR A 59 1.49 -6.72 7.85
C TYR A 59 2.15 -6.35 6.52
N SER A 60 1.55 -6.77 5.41
CA SER A 60 2.06 -6.44 4.08
C SER A 60 1.87 -4.96 3.74
N ALA A 61 0.86 -4.30 4.30
CA ALA A 61 0.63 -2.86 4.10
C ALA A 61 1.78 -1.99 4.61
N ILE A 62 2.45 -2.41 5.70
CA ILE A 62 3.53 -1.66 6.34
C ILE A 62 4.93 -2.15 5.94
N PHE A 63 5.05 -3.21 5.12
CA PHE A 63 6.29 -3.93 4.87
C PHE A 63 7.44 -3.02 4.39
N PHE A 64 7.21 -2.24 3.34
CA PHE A 64 8.24 -1.35 2.80
C PHE A 64 8.58 -0.18 3.73
N SER A 65 7.59 0.37 4.43
CA SER A 65 7.83 1.40 5.45
C SER A 65 8.72 0.88 6.58
N ALA A 66 8.44 -0.34 7.08
CA ALA A 66 9.26 -0.99 8.09
C ALA A 66 10.67 -1.30 7.56
N LEU A 67 10.79 -1.77 6.32
CA LEU A 67 12.07 -2.06 5.67
C LEU A 67 12.96 -0.82 5.53
N PHE A 68 12.41 0.31 5.10
CA PHE A 68 13.19 1.55 5.01
C PHE A 68 13.53 2.12 6.37
N ALA A 69 12.62 2.04 7.35
CA ALA A 69 12.89 2.46 8.71
C ALA A 69 14.04 1.67 9.33
N THR A 70 14.08 0.34 9.16
CA THR A 70 15.20 -0.49 9.65
C THR A 70 16.48 -0.23 8.86
N GLY A 71 16.39 0.00 7.54
CA GLY A 71 17.53 0.40 6.71
C GLY A 71 18.21 1.67 7.20
N ILE A 72 17.44 2.67 7.64
CA ILE A 72 17.99 3.91 8.24
C ILE A 72 18.77 3.63 9.53
N VAL A 73 18.28 2.72 10.38
CA VAL A 73 18.93 2.40 11.67
C VAL A 73 20.26 1.64 11.47
N LEU A 74 20.36 0.85 10.39
CA LEU A 74 21.50 -0.01 10.12
C LEU A 74 22.63 0.68 9.33
N MET A 75 22.38 1.89 8.81
CA MET A 75 23.39 2.73 8.13
C MET A 75 24.07 3.68 9.11
#